data_AF-A0A653S065-F1
#
_entry.id   AF-A0A653S065-F1
#
_cell.length_a   1.000
_cell.length_b   1.000
_cell.length_c   1.000
_cell.angle_alpha   90.00
_cell.angle_beta   90.00
_cell.angle_gamma   90.00
#
_symmetry.space_group_name_H-M   'P 1'
#
loop_
_entity.id
_entity.type
_entity.pdbx_description
1 polymer ?
#
loop_
_entity_poly.entity_id
_entity_poly.type
_entity_poly.pdbx_seq_one_letter_code
_entity_poly.pdbx_strand_id
1 'polypeptide(L)' 'MRDPARIDEVLELLREVWTLEPDLRLGQLIYNAARIREPGLSDVFSIEDSSLYKGLVRYLEQIQVDRSAKSAGK' A
#
# COMPACT_ATOMS: atom_id res chain seq x y z
N MET A 1 7.56 -4.49 -16.36
CA MET A 1 6.93 -4.23 -17.67
C MET A 1 6.20 -2.89 -17.58
N ARG A 2 6.38 -1.98 -18.55
CA ARG A 2 5.82 -0.60 -18.52
C ARG A 2 4.48 -0.53 -19.26
N ASP A 3 3.57 -1.46 -18.96
CA ASP A 3 2.22 -1.44 -19.52
C ASP A 3 1.44 -0.25 -18.95
N PRO A 4 0.82 0.62 -19.76
CA PRO A 4 -0.04 1.69 -19.24
C PRO A 4 -1.19 1.22 -18.36
N ALA A 5 -1.76 0.03 -18.61
CA ALA A 5 -2.89 -0.50 -17.84
C ALA A 5 -2.58 -0.67 -16.34
N ARG A 6 -1.31 -0.90 -15.98
CA ARG A 6 -0.87 -1.01 -14.58
C ARG A 6 -1.06 0.28 -13.77
N ILE A 7 -1.17 1.43 -14.44
CA ILE A 7 -1.29 2.74 -13.78
C ILE A 7 -2.62 2.81 -13.06
N ASP A 8 -3.71 2.46 -13.75
CA ASP A 8 -5.05 2.53 -13.18
C ASP A 8 -5.20 1.56 -12.01
N GLU A 9 -4.71 0.32 -12.15
CA GLU A 9 -4.71 -0.69 -11.07
C GLU A 9 -4.00 -0.19 -9.80
N VAL A 10 -2.83 0.44 -9.96
CA VAL A 10 -2.07 0.98 -8.81
C VAL A 10 -2.81 2.18 -8.20
N LEU A 11 -3.38 3.07 -9.01
CA LEU A 11 -4.09 4.25 -8.52
C LEU A 11 -5.39 3.91 -7.79
N GLU A 12 -6.13 2.90 -8.26
CA GLU A 12 -7.33 2.39 -7.60
C GLU A 12 -7.00 1.84 -6.21
N LEU A 13 -5.99 0.98 -6.12
CA LEU A 13 -5.58 0.39 -4.86
C LEU A 13 -4.98 1.43 -3.89
N LEU A 14 -4.20 2.37 -4.41
CA LEU A 14 -3.66 3.50 -3.64
C LEU A 14 -4.79 4.35 -3.04
N ARG A 15 -5.82 4.67 -3.83
CA ARG A 15 -7.01 5.41 -3.39
C ARG A 15 -7.73 4.66 -2.26
N GLU A 16 -7.92 3.35 -2.41
CA GLU A 16 -8.58 2.53 -1.40
C GLU A 16 -7.82 2.57 -0.07
N VAL A 17 -6.54 2.22 -0.07
CA VAL A 17 -5.71 2.21 1.15
C VAL A 17 -5.66 3.59 1.79
N TRP A 18 -5.51 4.66 1.00
CA TRP A 18 -5.40 6.01 1.53
C TRP A 18 -6.71 6.52 2.13
N THR A 19 -7.85 6.12 1.57
CA THR A 19 -9.17 6.42 2.15
C THR A 19 -9.35 5.74 3.51
N LEU A 20 -8.74 4.57 3.70
CA LEU A 20 -8.80 3.84 4.96
C LEU A 20 -7.83 4.39 6.01
N GLU A 21 -6.72 4.99 5.59
CA GLU A 21 -5.66 5.55 6.45
C GLU A 21 -5.41 7.04 6.13
N PRO A 22 -6.39 7.93 6.36
CA PRO A 22 -6.34 9.33 5.93
C PRO A 22 -5.26 10.16 6.64
N ASP A 23 -4.75 9.68 7.78
CA ASP A 23 -3.72 10.37 8.56
C ASP A 23 -2.31 10.28 7.91
N LEU A 24 -2.11 9.34 6.99
CA LEU A 24 -0.86 9.25 6.23
C LEU A 24 -0.86 10.27 5.10
N ARG A 25 0.24 11.00 4.92
CA ARG A 25 0.47 11.73 3.65
C ARG A 25 0.77 10.74 2.54
N LEU A 26 0.41 11.07 1.31
CA LEU A 26 0.61 10.22 0.13
C LEU A 26 2.01 9.59 0.04
N GLY A 27 3.06 10.39 0.19
CA GLY A 27 4.44 9.90 0.13
C GLY A 27 4.79 8.88 1.22
N GLN A 28 4.22 9.04 2.43
CA GLN A 28 4.41 8.08 3.52
C GLN A 28 3.69 6.76 3.22
N LEU A 29 2.47 6.84 2.70
CA LEU A 29 1.70 5.66 2.31
C LEU A 29 2.43 4.85 1.23
N ILE A 30 2.93 5.50 0.18
CA ILE A 30 3.72 4.86 -0.88
C ILE A 30 4.98 4.20 -0.30
N TYR A 31 5.74 4.94 0.51
CA TYR A 31 6.98 4.42 1.09
C TYR A 31 6.73 3.23 2.03
N ASN A 32 5.72 3.34 2.90
CA ASN A 32 5.37 2.26 3.83
C ASN A 32 4.90 1.01 3.07
N ALA A 33 4.01 1.17 2.09
CA ALA A 33 3.54 0.07 1.25
C ALA A 33 4.71 -0.63 0.55
N ALA A 34 5.61 0.12 -0.10
CA ALA A 34 6.77 -0.45 -0.76
C ALA A 34 7.67 -1.24 0.21
N ARG A 35 7.87 -0.74 1.44
CA ARG A 35 8.67 -1.41 2.47
C ARG A 35 8.05 -2.68 3.03
N ILE A 36 6.71 -2.82 3.03
CA ILE A 36 6.06 -4.08 3.39
C ILE A 36 6.53 -5.20 2.45
N ARG A 37 6.70 -4.89 1.16
CA ARG A 37 7.20 -5.86 0.17
C ARG A 37 8.72 -5.97 0.18
N GLU A 38 9.42 -4.86 0.36
CA GLU A 38 10.88 -4.74 0.31
C GLU A 38 11.43 -4.08 1.58
N PRO A 39 11.62 -4.83 2.68
CA PRO A 39 12.03 -4.24 3.96
C PRO A 39 13.35 -3.48 3.93
N GLY A 40 14.24 -3.86 3.01
CA GLY A 40 15.56 -3.25 2.78
C GLY A 40 15.58 -2.04 1.85
N LEU A 41 14.42 -1.58 1.36
CA LEU A 41 14.33 -0.37 0.54
C LEU A 41 14.85 0.86 1.30
N SER A 42 15.94 1.45 0.79
CA SER A 42 16.60 2.62 1.37
C SER A 42 16.31 3.91 0.60
N ASP A 43 16.06 3.82 -0.71
CA ASP A 43 15.79 4.95 -1.58
C ASP A 43 14.35 4.92 -2.13
N VAL A 44 13.64 6.03 -2.02
CA VAL A 44 12.27 6.16 -2.53
C VAL A 44 12.24 6.15 -4.06
N PHE A 45 13.31 6.58 -4.73
CA PHE A 45 13.39 6.61 -6.19
C PHE A 45 13.58 5.22 -6.82
N SER A 46 13.93 4.20 -6.03
CA SER A 46 14.05 2.82 -6.51
C SER A 46 12.76 2.00 -6.37
N ILE A 47 11.65 2.61 -5.93
CA ILE A 47 10.37 1.90 -5.81
C ILE A 47 9.87 1.53 -7.20
N GLU A 48 9.70 0.23 -7.43
CA GLU A 48 9.02 -0.29 -8.62
C GLU A 48 7.51 -0.39 -8.41
N ASP A 49 6.72 -0.07 -9.43
CA ASP A 49 5.25 -0.18 -9.39
C ASP A 49 4.77 -1.59 -8.99
N SER A 50 5.49 -2.64 -9.39
CA SER A 50 5.13 -4.02 -9.05
C SER A 50 5.31 -4.32 -7.55
N SER A 51 6.32 -3.71 -6.93
CA SER A 51 6.59 -3.83 -5.50
C SER A 51 5.66 -2.96 -4.69
N LEU A 52 5.38 -1.74 -5.17
CA LEU A 52 4.35 -0.87 -4.60
C LEU A 52 2.98 -1.54 -4.61
N TYR A 53 2.55 -2.09 -5.74
CA TYR A 53 1.27 -2.79 -5.88
C TYR A 53 1.13 -3.93 -4.86
N LYS A 54 2.13 -4.85 -4.82
CA LYS A 54 2.13 -5.96 -3.85
C LYS A 54 2.14 -5.46 -2.41
N GLY A 55 2.87 -4.38 -2.16
CA GLY A 55 2.92 -3.72 -0.86
C GLY A 55 1.56 -3.18 -0.44
N LEU A 56 0.86 -2.49 -1.33
CA LEU A 56 -0.49 -1.96 -1.10
C LEU A 56 -1.52 -3.07 -0.87
N VAL A 57 -1.45 -4.18 -1.61
CA VAL A 57 -2.32 -5.35 -1.37
C VAL A 57 -2.12 -5.88 0.04
N ARG A 58 -0.86 -6.07 0.46
CA ARG A 58 -0.53 -6.52 1.82
C ARG A 58 -0.96 -5.52 2.90
N TYR A 59 -0.84 -4.23 2.62
CA TYR A 59 -1.30 -3.19 3.53
C TYR A 59 -2.82 -3.27 3.72
N LEU A 60 -3.57 -3.37 2.62
CA LEU A 60 -5.03 -3.50 2.66
C LEU A 60 -5.47 -4.71 3.48
N GLU A 61 -4.84 -5.87 3.28
CA GLU A 61 -5.07 -7.07 4.09
C GLU A 61 -4.85 -6.81 5.60
N GLN A 62 -3.75 -6.13 5.96
CA GLN A 62 -3.44 -5.80 7.36
C GLN A 62 -4.51 -4.89 7.97
N ILE A 63 -4.95 -3.85 7.25
CA ILE A 63 -6.01 -2.94 7.71
C ILE A 63 -7.31 -3.71 7.98
N GLN A 64 -7.68 -4.63 7.09
CA GLN A 64 -8.90 -5.43 7.22
C GLN A 64 -8.81 -6.39 8.42
N VAL A 65 -7.65 -7.04 8.63
CA VAL A 65 -7.40 -7.90 9.78
C VAL A 65 -7.49 -7.12 11.09
N ASP A 66 -6.82 -5.96 11.17
CA ASP A 66 -6.78 -5.13 12.37
C ASP A 66 -8.18 -4.61 12.75
N ARG A 67 -8.99 -4.22 11.77
CA ARG A 67 -10.37 -3.80 11.98
C ARG A 67 -11.27 -4.96 12.44
N SER A 68 -11.08 -6.15 11.88
CA SER A 68 -11.81 -7.36 12.27
C SER A 68 -11.50 -7.78 13.70
N ALA A 69 -10.22 -7.73 14.09
CA ALA A 69 -9.78 -8.02 15.46
C ALA A 69 -10.36 -7.02 16.47
N LYS A 70 -10.38 -5.72 16.14
CA LYS A 70 -11.00 -4.67 16.97
C LYS A 70 -12.51 -4.85 17.14
N SER A 71 -13.20 -5.42 16.14
CA SER A 71 -14.64 -5.68 16.22
C SER A 71 -15.01 -6.94 17.01
N ALA A 72 -14.10 -7.94 17.10
CA ALA A 72 -14.35 -9.19 17.80
C ALA A 72 -14.03 -9.13 19.31
N GLY A 73 -13.21 -8.16 19.74
CA GLY A 73 -12.86 -7.93 21.14
C GLY A 73 -13.79 -6.97 21.89
N LYS A 74 -14.95 -6.62 21.32
CA LYS A 74 -15.92 -5.66 21.88
C LYS A 74 -17.21 -6.35 22.26
#